data_AF-A0A352W7W7-F1
#
_entry.id   AF-A0A352W7W7-F1
#
_cell.length_a   1.000
_cell.length_b   1.000
_cell.length_c   1.000
_cell.angle_alpha   90.00
_cell.angle_beta   90.00
_cell.angle_gamma   90.00
#
_symmetry.space_group_name_H-M   'P 1'
#
loop_
_entity.id
_entity.type
_entity.pdbx_description
1 polymer ?
#
loop_
_entity_poly.entity_id
_entity_poly.type
_entity_poly.pdbx_seq_one_letter_code
_entity_poly.pdbx_strand_id
1 'polypeptide(L)'
;MVGRIISGITDKVVDSLLLKLMRDPYTENLFELVSTTMKVTPLNLMETVFRCEKGKAIGRPFGSTLHMSPWDEIKFNPVYLHQLPAAEKQGIKTDITLGPAARKPLRLKIPIIITGMSYGGALSKKAKIALAKASTLAGTATNTGEGALLVEEREEAKHYIYQYHRGLWPHGNKEEFYRLADMIEIQVGQGAQAAASQSTPARNIDAEFREIYGLQRGEDMVIASRLKEVETPAQLENLVRRLKEETDGIPVAYKFGAGHYLEKEMDIAINAGVDVIVIDGAEAGSHAGQPLLSDDFGLPTLYAITRAADHLTR
;
A
#
# COMPACT_ATOMS: atom_id res chain seq x y z
N MET A 1 -6.61 10.75 48.80
CA MET A 1 -7.94 11.41 48.70
C MET A 1 -8.48 11.41 47.27
N VAL A 2 -7.64 11.68 46.25
CA VAL A 2 -8.03 11.70 44.82
C VAL A 2 -8.48 10.33 44.28
N GLY A 3 -7.82 9.23 44.66
CA GLY A 3 -8.16 7.88 44.15
C GLY A 3 -9.55 7.34 44.55
N ARG A 4 -10.08 7.75 45.71
CA ARG A 4 -11.43 7.35 46.17
C ARG A 4 -12.56 8.15 45.49
N ILE A 5 -12.26 9.35 45.02
CA ILE A 5 -13.22 10.20 44.30
C ILE A 5 -13.35 9.72 42.85
N ILE A 6 -12.22 9.34 42.24
CA ILE A 6 -12.20 8.75 40.89
C ILE A 6 -12.97 7.42 40.88
N SER A 7 -12.69 6.51 41.82
CA SER A 7 -13.40 5.21 41.89
C SER A 7 -14.91 5.36 42.11
N GLY A 8 -15.35 6.28 42.97
CA GLY A 8 -16.78 6.50 43.22
C GLY A 8 -17.54 7.15 42.04
N ILE A 9 -16.85 7.87 41.16
CA ILE A 9 -17.42 8.37 39.90
C ILE A 9 -17.50 7.24 38.89
N THR A 10 -16.48 6.38 38.81
CA THR A 10 -16.48 5.21 37.92
C THR A 10 -17.60 4.24 38.29
N ASP A 11 -17.75 3.92 39.58
CA ASP A 11 -18.79 3.01 40.07
C ASP A 11 -20.19 3.54 39.78
N LYS A 12 -20.46 4.84 39.99
CA LYS A 12 -21.76 5.44 39.67
C LYS A 12 -22.09 5.41 38.18
N VAL A 13 -21.09 5.62 37.32
CA VAL A 13 -21.28 5.56 35.86
C VAL A 13 -21.54 4.12 35.42
N VAL A 14 -20.78 3.16 35.95
CA VAL A 14 -20.95 1.72 35.67
C VAL A 14 -22.30 1.22 36.17
N ASP A 15 -22.69 1.55 37.40
CA ASP A 15 -23.98 1.17 37.98
C ASP A 15 -25.14 1.80 37.21
N SER A 16 -25.02 3.07 36.80
CA SER A 16 -26.03 3.71 35.97
C SER A 16 -26.15 3.05 34.59
N LEU A 17 -25.04 2.57 34.01
CA LEU A 17 -25.05 1.88 32.73
C LEU A 17 -25.70 0.49 32.87
N LEU A 18 -25.32 -0.26 33.91
CA LEU A 18 -25.88 -1.60 34.21
C LEU A 18 -27.37 -1.53 34.53
N LEU A 19 -27.79 -0.55 35.34
CA LEU A 19 -29.20 -0.39 35.69
C LEU A 19 -30.07 -0.05 34.47
N LYS A 20 -29.59 0.80 33.56
CA LYS A 20 -30.24 1.05 32.28
C LYS A 20 -30.33 -0.22 31.43
N LEU A 21 -29.23 -0.95 31.32
CA LEU A 21 -29.15 -2.22 30.58
C LEU A 21 -30.06 -3.32 31.16
N MET A 22 -30.44 -3.25 32.43
CA MET A 22 -31.34 -4.23 33.06
C MET A 22 -32.81 -3.80 33.13
N ARG A 23 -33.10 -2.49 33.16
CA ARG A 23 -34.46 -1.96 33.37
C ARG A 23 -35.13 -1.45 32.10
N ASP A 24 -34.34 -0.97 31.14
CA ASP A 24 -34.88 -0.39 29.93
C ASP A 24 -35.47 -1.50 29.04
N PRO A 25 -36.66 -1.30 28.45
CA PRO A 25 -37.24 -2.24 27.50
C PRO A 25 -36.24 -2.61 26.42
N TYR A 26 -36.22 -3.87 25.97
CA TYR A 26 -35.21 -4.38 25.04
C TYR A 26 -35.03 -3.53 23.76
N THR A 27 -36.11 -2.87 23.29
CA THR A 27 -36.14 -1.98 22.13
C THR A 27 -35.53 -0.59 22.32
N GLU A 28 -35.20 -0.22 23.56
CA GLU A 28 -34.54 1.05 23.92
C GLU A 28 -33.24 0.78 24.70
N ASN A 29 -32.86 -0.49 24.80
CA ASN A 29 -31.76 -0.97 25.60
C ASN A 29 -30.48 -1.04 24.76
N LEU A 30 -29.32 -0.73 25.35
CA LEU A 30 -28.03 -0.92 24.71
C LEU A 30 -27.80 -2.37 24.23
N PHE A 31 -28.48 -3.35 24.83
CA PHE A 31 -28.44 -4.75 24.41
C PHE A 31 -29.09 -5.00 23.04
N GLU A 32 -29.92 -4.09 22.52
CA GLU A 32 -30.40 -4.16 21.14
C GLU A 32 -29.24 -4.20 20.14
N LEU A 33 -28.15 -3.49 20.44
CA LEU A 33 -26.92 -3.51 19.63
C LEU A 33 -26.36 -4.92 19.49
N VAL A 34 -26.55 -5.81 20.49
CA VAL A 34 -26.13 -7.21 20.39
C VAL A 34 -26.85 -7.89 19.22
N SER A 35 -28.17 -7.73 19.12
CA SER A 35 -28.94 -8.31 18.02
C SER A 35 -28.54 -7.77 16.65
N THR A 36 -28.13 -6.51 16.58
CA THR A 36 -27.59 -5.88 15.37
C THR A 36 -26.19 -6.43 15.06
N THR A 37 -25.33 -6.59 16.06
CA THR A 37 -23.98 -7.13 15.88
C THR A 37 -23.96 -8.62 15.47
N MET A 38 -25.04 -9.34 15.76
CA MET A 38 -25.24 -10.71 15.27
C MET A 38 -25.62 -10.77 13.77
N LYS A 39 -26.11 -9.66 13.19
CA LYS A 39 -26.44 -9.55 11.76
C LYS A 39 -25.34 -8.86 10.95
N VAL A 40 -24.63 -7.93 11.58
CA VAL A 40 -23.63 -7.06 10.96
C VAL A 40 -22.43 -6.96 11.90
N THR A 41 -21.20 -7.08 11.42
CA THR A 41 -20.01 -6.99 12.28
C THR A 41 -19.96 -5.63 13.02
N PRO A 42 -19.37 -5.56 14.23
CA PRO A 42 -19.19 -4.29 14.94
C PRO A 42 -18.48 -3.22 14.08
N LEU A 43 -17.54 -3.65 13.24
CA LEU A 43 -16.88 -2.80 12.26
C LEU A 43 -17.89 -2.18 11.29
N ASN A 44 -18.67 -3.01 10.58
CA ASN A 44 -19.63 -2.54 9.59
C ASN A 44 -20.72 -1.67 10.20
N LEU A 45 -21.13 -1.95 11.45
CA LEU A 45 -22.06 -1.11 12.21
C LEU A 45 -21.48 0.28 12.45
N MET A 46 -20.28 0.37 13.02
CA MET A 46 -19.65 1.66 13.31
C MET A 46 -19.37 2.47 12.05
N GLU A 47 -18.94 1.80 10.98
CA GLU A 47 -18.75 2.45 9.70
C GLU A 47 -20.06 3.00 9.12
N THR A 48 -21.16 2.27 9.28
CA THR A 48 -22.49 2.73 8.87
C THR A 48 -22.91 3.97 9.65
N VAL A 49 -22.71 3.97 10.97
CA VAL A 49 -22.96 5.14 11.83
C VAL A 49 -22.15 6.35 11.35
N PHE A 50 -20.86 6.19 11.07
CA PHE A 50 -20.03 7.29 10.57
C PHE A 50 -20.48 7.82 9.20
N ARG A 51 -20.93 6.93 8.30
CA ARG A 51 -21.50 7.34 7.01
C ARG A 51 -22.78 8.14 7.20
N CYS A 52 -23.67 7.71 8.10
CA CYS A 52 -24.92 8.41 8.42
C CYS A 52 -24.67 9.78 9.04
N GLU A 53 -23.73 9.90 9.99
CA GLU A 53 -23.42 11.15 10.67
C GLU A 53 -22.79 12.19 9.71
N LYS A 54 -21.87 11.74 8.84
CA LYS A 54 -21.09 12.64 7.97
C LYS A 54 -21.71 12.87 6.59
N GLY A 55 -22.61 11.99 6.14
CA GLY A 55 -23.18 11.99 4.79
C GLY A 55 -22.14 11.80 3.68
N LYS A 56 -20.99 11.18 3.97
CA LYS A 56 -19.85 11.04 3.06
C LYS A 56 -19.22 9.66 3.19
N ALA A 57 -18.49 9.24 2.14
CA ALA A 57 -17.62 8.08 2.21
C ALA A 57 -16.58 8.25 3.33
N ILE A 58 -16.25 7.15 4.00
CA ILE A 58 -15.25 7.11 5.07
C ILE A 58 -13.96 6.46 4.56
N GLY A 59 -12.83 6.81 5.17
CA GLY A 59 -11.56 6.11 4.99
C GLY A 59 -11.30 5.16 6.16
N ARG A 60 -11.10 3.88 5.87
CA ARG A 60 -10.66 2.84 6.81
C ARG A 60 -9.13 2.68 6.71
N PRO A 61 -8.43 2.65 7.86
CA PRO A 61 -7.00 2.38 7.88
C PRO A 61 -6.69 0.88 7.72
N PHE A 62 -5.47 0.58 7.29
CA PHE A 62 -4.87 -0.76 7.17
C PHE A 62 -5.49 -1.70 6.12
N GLY A 63 -6.49 -1.27 5.35
CA GLY A 63 -7.06 -2.06 4.26
C GLY A 63 -8.14 -3.04 4.72
N SER A 64 -8.25 -4.18 4.02
CA SER A 64 -9.27 -5.18 4.34
C SER A 64 -8.97 -5.90 5.66
N THR A 65 -10.02 -6.25 6.40
CA THR A 65 -9.91 -7.17 7.54
C THR A 65 -10.16 -8.62 7.13
N LEU A 66 -10.51 -8.88 5.86
CA LEU A 66 -10.80 -10.20 5.36
C LEU A 66 -9.50 -10.94 5.06
N HIS A 67 -9.37 -12.16 5.57
CA HIS A 67 -8.25 -13.03 5.24
C HIS A 67 -8.62 -13.82 3.97
N MET A 68 -8.14 -13.36 2.82
CA MET A 68 -8.57 -13.89 1.52
C MET A 68 -7.62 -14.95 0.95
N SER A 69 -6.32 -14.87 1.26
CA SER A 69 -5.32 -15.86 0.88
C SER A 69 -4.99 -16.78 2.06
N PRO A 70 -5.27 -18.09 1.98
CA PRO A 70 -4.97 -19.05 3.05
C PRO A 70 -3.48 -19.46 3.05
N TRP A 71 -2.59 -18.52 3.38
CA TRP A 71 -1.14 -18.74 3.35
C TRP A 71 -0.68 -19.90 4.25
N ASP A 72 -1.40 -20.16 5.34
CA ASP A 72 -1.14 -21.24 6.29
C ASP A 72 -1.51 -22.65 5.76
N GLU A 73 -2.34 -22.71 4.72
CA GLU A 73 -2.68 -23.96 4.03
C GLU A 73 -1.62 -24.40 3.03
N ILE A 74 -0.72 -23.50 2.61
CA ILE A 74 0.37 -23.82 1.67
C ILE A 74 1.35 -24.80 2.32
N LYS A 75 1.61 -25.93 1.65
CA LYS A 75 2.58 -26.94 2.07
C LYS A 75 3.69 -27.08 1.02
N PHE A 76 4.92 -27.20 1.48
CA PHE A 76 6.07 -27.49 0.62
C PHE A 76 6.21 -29.00 0.40
N ASN A 77 6.55 -29.40 -0.82
CA ASN A 77 6.83 -30.80 -1.14
C ASN A 77 8.24 -31.17 -0.61
N PRO A 78 8.38 -32.16 0.30
CA PRO A 78 9.69 -32.58 0.77
C PRO A 78 10.47 -33.32 -0.33
N VAL A 79 11.79 -33.28 -0.24
CA VAL A 79 12.70 -33.94 -1.19
C VAL A 79 13.49 -35.06 -0.48
N TYR A 80 13.77 -36.17 -1.19
CA TYR A 80 14.38 -37.40 -0.65
C TYR A 80 15.47 -37.96 -1.58
N LEU A 81 15.37 -39.21 -2.05
CA LEU A 81 16.36 -39.81 -2.94
C LEU A 81 16.19 -39.39 -4.41
N HIS A 82 14.98 -39.00 -4.83
CA HIS A 82 14.75 -38.47 -6.18
C HIS A 82 15.44 -37.10 -6.39
N GLN A 83 15.47 -36.28 -5.35
CA GLN A 83 16.20 -35.01 -5.28
C GLN A 83 16.75 -34.87 -3.87
N LEU A 84 18.08 -34.90 -3.72
CA LEU A 84 18.68 -34.82 -2.39
C LEU A 84 18.45 -33.44 -1.76
N PRO A 85 18.20 -33.37 -0.44
CA PRO A 85 18.18 -32.08 0.26
C PRO A 85 19.55 -31.41 0.17
N ALA A 86 19.55 -30.08 0.28
CA ALA A 86 20.79 -29.31 0.31
C ALA A 86 21.71 -29.79 1.45
N ALA A 87 23.02 -29.84 1.20
CA ALA A 87 23.99 -30.23 2.21
C ALA A 87 24.04 -29.19 3.35
N GLU A 88 24.27 -29.65 4.58
CA GLU A 88 24.22 -28.85 5.82
C GLU A 88 25.06 -27.57 5.80
N LYS A 89 26.16 -27.56 5.04
CA LYS A 89 27.12 -26.44 4.97
C LYS A 89 26.96 -25.57 3.72
N GLN A 90 25.97 -25.84 2.87
CA GLN A 90 25.72 -25.05 1.68
C GLN A 90 24.84 -23.85 2.05
N GLY A 91 25.40 -22.64 1.95
CA GLY A 91 24.61 -21.42 2.13
C GLY A 91 23.52 -21.28 1.07
N ILE A 92 22.31 -20.92 1.49
CA ILE A 92 21.21 -20.59 0.60
C ILE A 92 21.40 -19.16 0.11
N LYS A 93 21.42 -18.97 -1.21
CA LYS A 93 21.44 -17.64 -1.82
C LYS A 93 20.05 -17.04 -1.77
N THR A 94 19.95 -15.87 -1.15
CA THR A 94 18.72 -15.07 -1.07
C THR A 94 18.78 -13.81 -1.92
N ASP A 95 19.92 -13.57 -2.57
CA ASP A 95 20.08 -12.40 -3.42
C ASP A 95 19.20 -12.51 -4.67
N ILE A 96 18.61 -11.37 -5.05
CA ILE A 96 17.76 -11.26 -6.24
C ILE A 96 18.21 -10.08 -7.08
N THR A 97 17.96 -10.16 -8.38
CA THR A 97 18.21 -9.06 -9.32
C THR A 97 16.89 -8.67 -9.98
N LEU A 98 16.48 -7.42 -9.76
CA LEU A 98 15.34 -6.81 -10.42
C LEU A 98 15.78 -6.13 -11.72
N GLY A 99 15.05 -6.39 -12.79
CA GLY A 99 15.38 -5.96 -14.14
C GLY A 99 16.75 -6.42 -14.63
N PRO A 100 17.03 -7.74 -14.70
CA PRO A 100 18.35 -8.26 -15.09
C PRO A 100 18.80 -7.84 -16.51
N ALA A 101 17.87 -7.46 -17.38
CA ALA A 101 18.13 -6.94 -18.72
C ALA A 101 18.33 -5.40 -18.77
N ALA A 102 18.05 -4.68 -17.67
CA ALA A 102 18.29 -3.24 -17.59
C ALA A 102 19.80 -2.94 -17.62
N ARG A 103 20.17 -1.73 -18.02
CA ARG A 103 21.59 -1.29 -18.07
C ARG A 103 22.20 -1.22 -16.67
N LYS A 104 21.40 -0.83 -15.68
CA LYS A 104 21.79 -0.71 -14.26
C LYS A 104 20.86 -1.55 -13.37
N PRO A 105 20.93 -2.89 -13.45
CA PRO A 105 19.99 -3.76 -12.73
C PRO A 105 20.08 -3.57 -11.21
N LEU A 106 18.94 -3.63 -10.53
CA LEU A 106 18.88 -3.47 -9.07
C LEU A 106 19.11 -4.82 -8.38
N ARG A 107 20.21 -4.94 -7.64
CA ARG A 107 20.58 -6.16 -6.91
C ARG A 107 20.31 -6.00 -5.42
N LEU A 108 19.53 -6.90 -4.84
CA LEU A 108 19.18 -6.92 -3.41
C LEU A 108 19.71 -8.20 -2.76
N LYS A 109 20.04 -8.13 -1.47
CA LYS A 109 20.54 -9.30 -0.71
C LYS A 109 19.45 -10.30 -0.30
N ILE A 110 18.21 -9.84 -0.26
CA ILE A 110 17.04 -10.62 0.19
C ILE A 110 15.84 -10.33 -0.72
N PRO A 111 14.88 -11.27 -0.85
CA PRO A 111 13.69 -11.11 -1.69
C PRO A 111 12.55 -10.39 -0.94
N ILE A 112 12.87 -9.39 -0.12
CA ILE A 112 11.91 -8.65 0.71
C ILE A 112 12.18 -7.17 0.52
N ILE A 113 11.18 -6.39 0.11
CA ILE A 113 11.28 -4.94 -0.13
C ILE A 113 10.31 -4.21 0.78
N ILE A 114 10.69 -3.02 1.26
CA ILE A 114 9.76 -2.14 1.95
C ILE A 114 8.92 -1.43 0.89
N THR A 115 7.64 -1.77 0.82
CA THR A 115 6.69 -1.25 -0.18
C THR A 115 6.50 0.26 -0.07
N GLY A 116 5.96 0.85 -1.15
CA GLY A 116 5.73 2.28 -1.26
C GLY A 116 4.66 2.77 -0.27
N MET A 117 5.07 3.53 0.72
CA MET A 117 4.19 4.23 1.67
C MET A 117 4.62 5.69 1.75
N SER A 118 3.72 6.61 1.43
CA SER A 118 4.05 8.02 1.24
C SER A 118 4.30 8.77 2.55
N TYR A 119 5.26 9.70 2.51
CA TYR A 119 5.44 10.68 3.57
C TYR A 119 4.25 11.65 3.62
N GLY A 120 3.71 11.93 4.80
CA GLY A 120 2.59 12.86 4.99
C GLY A 120 1.22 12.24 4.71
N GLY A 121 1.09 11.46 3.63
CA GLY A 121 -0.13 10.73 3.30
C GLY A 121 -0.34 9.44 4.10
N ALA A 122 0.75 8.77 4.52
CA ALA A 122 0.66 7.51 5.26
C ALA A 122 1.62 7.44 6.46
N LEU A 123 2.87 7.89 6.28
CA LEU A 123 3.93 7.76 7.27
C LEU A 123 4.52 9.12 7.67
N SER A 124 5.02 9.19 8.90
CA SER A 124 5.82 10.33 9.36
C SER A 124 7.22 10.33 8.73
N LYS A 125 7.86 11.50 8.68
CA LYS A 125 9.26 11.67 8.23
C LYS A 125 10.22 10.75 8.96
N LYS A 126 10.08 10.66 10.29
CA LYS A 126 10.88 9.77 11.14
C LYS A 126 10.73 8.30 10.77
N ALA A 127 9.50 7.87 10.47
CA ALA A 127 9.24 6.50 10.04
C ALA A 127 9.90 6.19 8.69
N LYS A 128 9.82 7.11 7.72
CA LYS A 128 10.47 6.96 6.40
C LYS A 128 11.98 6.84 6.52
N ILE A 129 12.61 7.72 7.29
CA ILE A 129 14.06 7.67 7.56
C ILE A 129 14.45 6.36 8.26
N ALA A 130 13.66 5.92 9.25
CA ALA A 130 13.93 4.66 9.95
C ALA A 130 13.83 3.44 9.03
N LEU A 131 12.84 3.41 8.14
CA LEU A 131 12.67 2.34 7.15
C LEU A 131 13.80 2.34 6.11
N ALA A 132 14.26 3.51 5.65
CA ALA A 132 15.43 3.63 4.77
C ALA A 132 16.71 3.08 5.42
N LYS A 133 16.96 3.43 6.70
CA LYS A 133 18.07 2.85 7.47
C LYS A 133 17.95 1.34 7.57
N ALA A 134 16.76 0.85 7.90
CA ALA A 134 16.50 -0.58 8.01
C ALA A 134 16.71 -1.31 6.68
N SER A 135 16.26 -0.74 5.56
CA SER A 135 16.46 -1.35 4.23
C SER A 135 17.94 -1.44 3.89
N THR A 136 18.72 -0.37 4.15
CA THR A 136 20.17 -0.37 3.96
C THR A 136 20.87 -1.45 4.80
N LEU A 137 20.53 -1.56 6.09
CA LEU A 137 21.10 -2.55 6.99
C LEU A 137 20.75 -3.98 6.56
N ALA A 138 19.50 -4.22 6.13
CA ALA A 138 19.05 -5.50 5.62
C ALA A 138 19.58 -5.83 4.22
N GLY A 139 20.15 -4.85 3.51
CA GLY A 139 20.61 -5.01 2.13
C GLY A 139 19.46 -5.10 1.12
N THR A 140 18.36 -4.40 1.37
CA THR A 140 17.20 -4.29 0.48
C THR A 140 16.84 -2.83 0.19
N ALA A 141 15.75 -2.63 -0.56
CA ALA A 141 15.26 -1.33 -0.98
C ALA A 141 14.08 -0.81 -0.13
N THR A 142 13.97 0.52 -0.10
CA THR A 142 12.76 1.24 0.33
C THR A 142 12.13 1.94 -0.87
N ASN A 143 10.82 2.21 -0.80
CA ASN A 143 10.06 2.84 -1.86
C ASN A 143 9.36 4.11 -1.36
N THR A 144 9.39 5.18 -2.15
CA THR A 144 8.80 6.50 -1.81
C THR A 144 7.32 6.41 -1.43
N GLY A 145 6.55 5.54 -2.09
CA GLY A 145 5.09 5.64 -2.14
C GLY A 145 4.59 6.81 -3.00
N GLU A 146 3.27 6.99 -3.07
CA GLU A 146 2.59 8.09 -3.76
C GLU A 146 2.78 9.41 -2.99
N GLY A 147 4.01 9.90 -2.94
CA GLY A 147 4.39 11.10 -2.22
C GLY A 147 5.60 11.78 -2.83
N ALA A 148 5.93 12.96 -2.30
CA ALA A 148 7.09 13.71 -2.74
C ALA A 148 8.42 13.10 -2.25
N LEU A 149 9.51 13.44 -2.94
CA LEU A 149 10.86 13.06 -2.55
C LEU A 149 11.22 13.64 -1.19
N LEU A 150 11.68 12.79 -0.28
CA LEU A 150 12.26 13.20 0.99
C LEU A 150 13.78 12.97 0.93
N VAL A 151 14.56 14.06 0.91
CA VAL A 151 16.02 14.01 0.75
C VAL A 151 16.66 13.14 1.84
N GLU A 152 16.22 13.29 3.09
CA GLU A 152 16.75 12.53 4.21
C GLU A 152 16.42 11.03 4.13
N GLU A 153 15.32 10.64 3.49
CA GLU A 153 15.04 9.22 3.21
C GLU A 153 16.02 8.69 2.17
N ARG A 154 16.25 9.47 1.11
CA ARG A 154 17.15 9.09 0.02
C ARG A 154 18.59 8.95 0.49
N GLU A 155 19.08 9.84 1.35
CA GLU A 155 20.44 9.82 1.89
C GLU A 155 20.73 8.56 2.71
N GLU A 156 19.71 8.03 3.38
CA GLU A 156 19.83 6.87 4.28
C GLU A 156 19.57 5.53 3.57
N ALA A 157 18.98 5.58 2.37
CA ALA A 157 18.69 4.41 1.55
C ALA A 157 19.84 4.08 0.58
N LYS A 158 20.41 2.89 0.73
CA LYS A 158 21.38 2.34 -0.24
C LYS A 158 20.72 1.98 -1.56
N HIS A 159 19.50 1.44 -1.50
CA HIS A 159 18.68 1.11 -2.66
C HIS A 159 17.34 1.83 -2.51
N TYR A 160 17.05 2.70 -3.48
CA TYR A 160 15.89 3.58 -3.43
C TYR A 160 14.99 3.37 -4.64
N ILE A 161 13.72 3.09 -4.40
CA ILE A 161 12.70 2.95 -5.44
C ILE A 161 11.84 4.21 -5.43
N TYR A 162 11.77 4.89 -6.57
CA TYR A 162 10.87 6.03 -6.73
C TYR A 162 9.55 5.58 -7.34
N GLN A 163 8.43 5.83 -6.66
CA GLN A 163 7.11 5.53 -7.19
C GLN A 163 6.63 6.67 -8.10
N TYR A 164 6.56 6.41 -9.40
CA TYR A 164 6.00 7.31 -10.39
C TYR A 164 4.47 7.27 -10.31
N HIS A 165 3.86 8.33 -9.78
CA HIS A 165 2.53 8.28 -9.17
C HIS A 165 1.50 9.19 -9.86
N ARG A 166 0.22 9.09 -9.46
CA ARG A 166 -0.90 9.86 -10.04
C ARG A 166 -1.17 11.20 -9.35
N GLY A 167 -0.29 11.61 -8.43
CA GLY A 167 -0.32 12.90 -7.75
C GLY A 167 -0.24 14.10 -8.70
N LEU A 168 -1.02 15.16 -8.41
CA LEU A 168 -1.10 16.37 -9.22
C LEU A 168 -0.32 17.57 -8.64
N TRP A 169 0.47 17.37 -7.59
CA TRP A 169 1.23 18.44 -6.95
C TRP A 169 2.50 18.82 -7.74
N PRO A 170 2.99 20.06 -7.59
CA PRO A 170 4.13 20.55 -8.38
C PRO A 170 5.42 19.77 -8.20
N HIS A 171 5.68 19.22 -7.01
CA HIS A 171 6.85 18.37 -6.75
C HIS A 171 6.61 16.88 -7.04
N GLY A 172 5.69 16.55 -7.95
CA GLY A 172 5.42 15.18 -8.37
C GLY A 172 6.16 14.82 -9.66
N ASN A 173 6.70 13.60 -9.73
CA ASN A 173 7.24 12.98 -10.95
C ASN A 173 8.18 13.87 -11.76
N LYS A 174 9.03 14.65 -11.10
CA LYS A 174 10.03 15.46 -11.78
C LYS A 174 11.29 14.66 -12.05
N GLU A 175 11.94 14.95 -13.18
CA GLU A 175 13.19 14.29 -13.58
C GLU A 175 14.26 14.41 -12.50
N GLU A 176 14.42 15.59 -11.89
CA GLU A 176 15.40 15.77 -10.81
C GLU A 176 15.15 14.87 -9.58
N PHE A 177 13.94 14.32 -9.41
CA PHE A 177 13.59 13.47 -8.27
C PHE A 177 13.76 11.99 -8.59
N TYR A 178 13.17 11.50 -9.69
CA TYR A 178 13.28 10.08 -10.00
C TYR A 178 14.66 9.66 -10.52
N ARG A 179 15.49 10.60 -11.01
CA ARG A 179 16.90 10.32 -11.34
C ARG A 179 17.75 9.92 -10.14
N LEU A 180 17.29 10.19 -8.91
CA LEU A 180 17.99 9.77 -7.70
C LEU A 180 17.76 8.29 -7.36
N ALA A 181 16.80 7.64 -8.01
CA ALA A 181 16.41 6.27 -7.70
C ALA A 181 17.32 5.23 -8.37
N ASP A 182 17.32 4.03 -7.80
CA ASP A 182 17.96 2.83 -8.35
C ASP A 182 16.96 1.96 -9.14
N MET A 183 15.67 2.25 -9.02
CA MET A 183 14.57 1.69 -9.81
C MET A 183 13.37 2.65 -9.74
N ILE A 184 12.58 2.71 -10.81
CA ILE A 184 11.30 3.44 -10.82
C ILE A 184 10.17 2.43 -10.78
N GLU A 185 9.10 2.71 -10.02
CA GLU A 185 7.87 1.93 -10.01
C GLU A 185 6.70 2.80 -10.47
N ILE A 186 6.24 2.58 -11.70
CA ILE A 186 5.03 3.24 -12.23
C ILE A 186 3.82 2.65 -11.50
N GLN A 187 3.13 3.47 -10.71
CA GLN A 187 1.92 3.07 -10.01
C GLN A 187 0.69 3.59 -10.75
N VAL A 188 -0.19 2.66 -11.11
CA VAL A 188 -1.50 2.99 -11.71
C VAL A 188 -2.68 2.66 -10.77
N GLY A 189 -2.42 1.89 -9.72
CA GLY A 189 -3.37 1.53 -8.69
C GLY A 189 -2.76 0.58 -7.66
N GLN A 190 -3.56 0.20 -6.67
CA GLN A 190 -3.17 -0.74 -5.63
C GLN A 190 -4.36 -1.60 -5.19
N GLY A 191 -4.09 -2.72 -4.52
CA GLY A 191 -5.14 -3.66 -4.11
C GLY A 191 -6.19 -3.05 -3.18
N ALA A 192 -5.78 -2.18 -2.25
CA ALA A 192 -6.65 -1.62 -1.21
C ALA A 192 -7.69 -0.60 -1.71
N GLN A 193 -7.42 0.00 -2.87
CA GLN A 193 -8.15 1.18 -3.38
C GLN A 193 -8.38 1.14 -4.90
N ALA A 194 -8.01 0.05 -5.57
CA ALA A 194 -7.95 -0.05 -7.03
C ALA A 194 -7.23 1.17 -7.63
N ALA A 195 -7.85 1.82 -8.62
CA ALA A 195 -7.38 3.07 -9.23
C ALA A 195 -8.20 4.29 -8.78
N ALA A 196 -8.85 4.24 -7.60
CA ALA A 196 -9.63 5.38 -7.12
C ALA A 196 -8.78 6.63 -6.92
N SER A 197 -9.38 7.80 -7.13
CA SER A 197 -8.78 9.08 -6.80
C SER A 197 -8.87 9.36 -5.30
N GLN A 198 -7.93 10.16 -4.80
CA GLN A 198 -7.87 10.55 -3.39
C GLN A 198 -7.60 12.05 -3.28
N SER A 199 -8.12 12.66 -2.23
CA SER A 199 -7.83 14.06 -1.93
C SER A 199 -7.64 14.26 -0.43
N THR A 200 -6.61 15.01 -0.07
CA THR A 200 -6.37 15.49 1.30
C THR A 200 -6.69 16.98 1.34
N PRO A 201 -7.70 17.40 2.13
CA PRO A 201 -8.09 18.80 2.24
C PRO A 201 -6.95 19.67 2.77
N ALA A 202 -6.79 20.89 2.25
CA ALA A 202 -5.73 21.83 2.57
C ALA A 202 -5.58 22.12 4.08
N ARG A 203 -6.68 22.04 4.83
CA ARG A 203 -6.71 22.23 6.30
C ARG A 203 -6.00 21.12 7.08
N ASN A 204 -5.85 19.94 6.48
CA ASN A 204 -5.18 18.77 7.07
C ASN A 204 -3.71 18.67 6.63
N ILE A 205 -3.23 19.62 5.81
CA ILE A 205 -1.84 19.67 5.34
C ILE A 205 -1.10 20.71 6.21
N ASP A 206 0.04 20.35 6.79
CA ASP A 206 0.86 21.28 7.56
C ASP A 206 1.83 22.08 6.67
N ALA A 207 2.66 22.93 7.26
CA ALA A 207 3.58 23.78 6.49
C ALA A 207 4.72 22.97 5.84
N GLU A 208 5.31 22.01 6.58
CA GLU A 208 6.40 21.16 6.11
C GLU A 208 5.93 20.27 4.94
N PHE A 209 4.74 19.68 5.06
CA PHE A 209 4.09 18.90 4.02
C PHE A 209 3.87 19.78 2.77
N ARG A 210 3.30 20.97 2.90
CA ARG A 210 3.09 21.88 1.74
C ARG A 210 4.39 22.20 1.02
N GLU A 211 5.46 22.50 1.76
CA GLU A 211 6.77 22.82 1.18
C GLU A 211 7.34 21.63 0.40
N ILE A 212 7.35 20.44 1.01
CA ILE A 212 7.88 19.22 0.39
C ILE A 212 7.12 18.87 -0.90
N TYR A 213 5.81 19.06 -0.93
CA TYR A 213 4.98 18.78 -2.12
C TYR A 213 4.89 19.94 -3.12
N GLY A 214 5.39 21.13 -2.75
CA GLY A 214 5.31 22.34 -3.55
C GLY A 214 3.90 22.94 -3.65
N LEU A 215 3.02 22.65 -2.68
CA LEU A 215 1.62 23.09 -2.67
C LEU A 215 1.48 24.54 -2.20
N GLN A 216 0.57 25.28 -2.82
CA GLN A 216 0.21 26.63 -2.38
C GLN A 216 -0.66 26.58 -1.12
N ARG A 217 -0.69 27.71 -0.38
CA ARG A 217 -1.56 27.82 0.79
C ARG A 217 -3.03 27.73 0.37
N GLY A 218 -3.75 26.77 0.97
CA GLY A 218 -5.17 26.54 0.66
C GLY A 218 -5.41 25.56 -0.49
N GLU A 219 -4.34 25.01 -1.08
CA GLU A 219 -4.44 23.97 -2.11
C GLU A 219 -4.63 22.59 -1.48
N ASP A 220 -5.57 21.82 -2.02
CA ASP A 220 -5.79 20.42 -1.65
C ASP A 220 -4.75 19.53 -2.34
N MET A 221 -4.29 18.48 -1.67
CA MET A 221 -3.43 17.48 -2.32
C MET A 221 -4.31 16.44 -3.02
N VAL A 222 -4.15 16.29 -4.33
CA VAL A 222 -4.97 15.37 -5.15
C VAL A 222 -4.12 14.29 -5.80
N ILE A 223 -4.58 13.05 -5.64
CA ILE A 223 -4.13 11.88 -6.40
C ILE A 223 -5.23 11.56 -7.41
N ALA A 224 -4.94 11.69 -8.70
CA ALA A 224 -5.88 11.43 -9.77
C ALA A 224 -6.14 9.92 -9.92
N SER A 225 -7.19 9.55 -10.68
CA SER A 225 -7.47 8.16 -11.01
C SER A 225 -6.55 7.58 -12.07
N ARG A 226 -5.81 8.43 -12.80
CA ARG A 226 -4.94 8.05 -13.91
C ARG A 226 -3.64 8.85 -13.87
N LEU A 227 -2.59 8.33 -14.50
CA LEU A 227 -1.39 9.11 -14.78
C LEU A 227 -1.74 10.17 -15.84
N LYS A 228 -1.27 11.41 -15.62
CA LYS A 228 -1.64 12.56 -16.47
C LYS A 228 -1.27 12.38 -17.94
N GLU A 229 -0.23 11.61 -18.23
CA GLU A 229 0.37 11.45 -19.57
C GLU A 229 0.13 10.06 -20.19
N VAL A 230 -0.61 9.18 -19.52
CA VAL A 230 -0.87 7.81 -20.00
C VAL A 230 -2.37 7.53 -20.04
N GLU A 231 -2.91 7.45 -21.25
CA GLU A 231 -4.30 7.04 -21.53
C GLU A 231 -4.37 5.80 -22.42
N THR A 232 -3.25 5.42 -23.05
CA THR A 232 -3.16 4.29 -23.99
C THR A 232 -1.90 3.45 -23.72
N PRO A 233 -1.89 2.16 -24.09
CA PRO A 233 -0.70 1.32 -23.98
C PRO A 233 0.54 1.89 -24.68
N ALA A 234 0.38 2.52 -25.85
CA ALA A 234 1.48 3.17 -26.57
C ALA A 234 2.08 4.36 -25.81
N GLN A 235 1.27 5.07 -25.01
CA GLN A 235 1.78 6.13 -24.14
C GLN A 235 2.53 5.56 -22.93
N LEU A 236 2.14 4.38 -22.42
CA LEU A 236 2.91 3.68 -21.40
C LEU A 236 4.29 3.26 -21.94
N GLU A 237 4.36 2.71 -23.14
CA GLU A 237 5.63 2.38 -23.81
C GLU A 237 6.54 3.62 -23.94
N ASN A 238 5.97 4.74 -24.40
CA ASN A 238 6.72 6.00 -24.48
C ASN A 238 7.21 6.48 -23.11
N LEU A 239 6.40 6.34 -22.07
CA LEU A 239 6.79 6.67 -20.71
C LEU A 239 7.94 5.79 -20.22
N VAL A 240 7.83 4.46 -20.37
CA VAL A 240 8.88 3.52 -19.95
C VAL A 240 10.19 3.82 -20.67
N ARG A 241 10.13 4.06 -21.99
CA ARG A 241 11.30 4.44 -22.78
C ARG A 241 11.94 5.74 -22.28
N ARG A 242 11.13 6.78 -22.07
CA ARG A 242 11.59 8.09 -21.57
C ARG A 242 12.28 7.94 -20.20
N LEU A 243 11.65 7.24 -19.26
CA LEU A 243 12.22 7.03 -17.92
C LEU A 243 13.54 6.29 -17.97
N LYS A 244 13.67 5.26 -18.82
CA LYS A 244 14.93 4.54 -19.04
C LYS A 244 16.01 5.45 -19.64
N GLU A 245 15.66 6.30 -20.59
CA GLU A 245 16.59 7.26 -21.21
C GLU A 245 17.10 8.29 -20.19
N GLU A 246 16.20 8.91 -19.41
CA GLU A 246 16.52 9.97 -18.45
C GLU A 246 17.32 9.47 -17.23
N THR A 247 17.22 8.18 -16.89
CA THR A 247 17.87 7.57 -15.71
C THR A 247 19.10 6.74 -16.05
N ASP A 248 19.55 6.79 -17.31
CA ASP A 248 20.63 5.95 -17.86
C ASP A 248 20.38 4.43 -17.70
N GLY A 249 19.12 4.01 -17.77
CA GLY A 249 18.70 2.63 -17.85
C GLY A 249 18.64 1.87 -16.53
N ILE A 250 18.20 2.52 -15.44
CA ILE A 250 17.71 1.78 -14.25
C ILE A 250 16.43 1.01 -14.59
N PRO A 251 16.06 -0.04 -13.82
CA PRO A 251 14.84 -0.80 -14.07
C PRO A 251 13.60 0.08 -13.89
N VAL A 252 12.59 -0.18 -14.73
CA VAL A 252 11.26 0.40 -14.61
C VAL A 252 10.26 -0.71 -14.30
N ALA A 253 9.60 -0.60 -13.16
CA ALA A 253 8.56 -1.50 -12.70
C ALA A 253 7.16 -0.93 -13.01
N TYR A 254 6.18 -1.82 -13.13
CA TYR A 254 4.77 -1.45 -13.29
C TYR A 254 3.92 -2.10 -12.21
N LYS A 255 3.28 -1.27 -11.37
CA LYS A 255 2.48 -1.67 -10.21
C LYS A 255 1.00 -1.41 -10.45
N PHE A 256 0.19 -2.45 -10.25
CA PHE A 256 -1.27 -2.37 -10.35
C PHE A 256 -1.96 -3.34 -9.38
N GLY A 257 -3.23 -3.05 -9.07
CA GLY A 257 -4.08 -3.93 -8.28
C GLY A 257 -4.55 -5.14 -9.09
N ALA A 258 -4.36 -6.35 -8.56
CA ALA A 258 -4.77 -7.59 -9.22
C ALA A 258 -6.29 -7.64 -9.38
N GLY A 259 -6.76 -7.99 -10.58
CA GLY A 259 -8.19 -8.06 -10.89
C GLY A 259 -8.50 -9.11 -11.96
N HIS A 260 -9.75 -9.18 -12.42
CA HIS A 260 -10.19 -10.18 -13.39
C HIS A 260 -9.29 -10.25 -14.65
N TYR A 261 -8.87 -9.10 -15.16
CA TYR A 261 -8.04 -8.95 -16.37
C TYR A 261 -6.52 -8.93 -16.12
N LEU A 262 -6.05 -9.55 -15.04
CA LEU A 262 -4.64 -9.59 -14.62
C LEU A 262 -3.66 -9.84 -15.79
N GLU A 263 -3.87 -10.88 -16.59
CA GLU A 263 -2.97 -11.27 -17.67
C GLU A 263 -2.93 -10.24 -18.79
N LYS A 264 -4.07 -9.61 -19.12
CA LYS A 264 -4.12 -8.55 -20.13
C LYS A 264 -3.34 -7.31 -19.68
N GLU A 265 -3.40 -7.00 -18.39
CA GLU A 265 -2.64 -5.89 -17.81
C GLU A 265 -1.13 -6.20 -17.81
N MET A 266 -0.75 -7.45 -17.52
CA MET A 266 0.62 -7.91 -17.65
C MET A 266 1.11 -7.81 -19.10
N ASP A 267 0.31 -8.22 -20.08
CA ASP A 267 0.68 -8.11 -21.50
C ASP A 267 0.92 -6.66 -21.92
N ILE A 268 0.10 -5.72 -21.44
CA ILE A 268 0.32 -4.28 -21.67
C ILE A 268 1.67 -3.83 -21.10
N ALA A 269 1.98 -4.23 -19.86
CA ALA A 269 3.23 -3.88 -19.21
C ALA A 269 4.45 -4.50 -19.91
N ILE A 270 4.38 -5.78 -20.26
CA ILE A 270 5.44 -6.51 -20.98
C ILE A 270 5.71 -5.86 -22.34
N ASN A 271 4.65 -5.57 -23.11
CA ASN A 271 4.78 -4.92 -24.41
C ASN A 271 5.32 -3.49 -24.31
N ALA A 272 5.04 -2.78 -23.21
CA ALA A 272 5.63 -1.47 -22.93
C ALA A 272 7.13 -1.54 -22.54
N GLY A 273 7.69 -2.74 -22.36
CA GLY A 273 9.10 -2.95 -22.08
C GLY A 273 9.49 -2.71 -20.62
N VAL A 274 8.57 -2.91 -19.68
CA VAL A 274 8.87 -2.84 -18.23
C VAL A 274 9.81 -3.98 -17.82
N ASP A 275 10.65 -3.74 -16.83
CA ASP A 275 11.63 -4.72 -16.34
C ASP A 275 11.13 -5.55 -15.17
N VAL A 276 10.11 -5.05 -14.46
CA VAL A 276 9.51 -5.68 -13.27
C VAL A 276 8.00 -5.45 -13.27
N ILE A 277 7.23 -6.47 -12.91
CA ILE A 277 5.78 -6.35 -12.71
C ILE A 277 5.51 -6.52 -11.21
N VAL A 278 4.78 -5.57 -10.63
CA VAL A 278 4.39 -5.57 -9.22
C VAL A 278 2.89 -5.78 -9.13
N ILE A 279 2.49 -6.95 -8.64
CA ILE A 279 1.08 -7.35 -8.53
C ILE A 279 0.66 -7.12 -7.09
N ASP A 280 -0.30 -6.22 -6.90
CA ASP A 280 -0.82 -5.90 -5.57
C ASP A 280 -2.17 -6.58 -5.35
N GLY A 281 -2.22 -7.57 -4.45
CA GLY A 281 -3.44 -8.34 -4.19
C GLY A 281 -4.46 -7.56 -3.34
N ALA A 282 -5.70 -8.04 -3.31
CA ALA A 282 -6.82 -7.39 -2.61
C ALA A 282 -6.57 -7.12 -1.12
N GLU A 283 -5.68 -7.87 -0.47
CA GLU A 283 -5.34 -7.70 0.95
C GLU A 283 -4.35 -6.56 1.23
N ALA A 284 -4.03 -5.73 0.23
CA ALA A 284 -3.11 -4.61 0.41
C ALA A 284 -3.60 -3.63 1.47
N GLY A 285 -2.64 -2.99 2.16
CA GLY A 285 -2.92 -1.95 3.14
C GLY A 285 -3.13 -0.58 2.49
N SER A 286 -3.85 0.30 3.18
CA SER A 286 -3.90 1.73 2.87
C SER A 286 -3.97 2.55 4.15
N HIS A 287 -3.45 3.78 4.13
CA HIS A 287 -3.64 4.70 5.24
C HIS A 287 -5.13 5.04 5.45
N ALA A 288 -5.88 5.18 4.35
CA ALA A 288 -7.30 5.53 4.37
C ALA A 288 -8.01 5.07 3.07
N GLY A 289 -8.40 3.80 3.02
CA GLY A 289 -9.16 3.20 1.91
C GLY A 289 -10.67 3.30 2.09
N GLN A 290 -11.45 3.42 1.02
CA GLN A 290 -12.90 3.21 1.15
C GLN A 290 -13.16 1.73 1.47
N PRO A 291 -13.93 1.40 2.53
CA PRO A 291 -14.19 0.01 2.89
C PRO A 291 -14.66 -0.88 1.74
N LEU A 292 -15.56 -0.36 0.91
CA LEU A 292 -16.05 -1.04 -0.30
C LEU A 292 -14.89 -1.43 -1.23
N LEU A 293 -13.94 -0.53 -1.46
CA LEU A 293 -12.80 -0.82 -2.33
C LEU A 293 -11.81 -1.80 -1.69
N SER A 294 -11.70 -1.80 -0.37
CA SER A 294 -10.78 -2.71 0.34
C SER A 294 -11.36 -4.13 0.47
N ASP A 295 -12.67 -4.27 0.67
CA ASP A 295 -13.29 -5.57 0.94
C ASP A 295 -13.85 -6.26 -0.31
N ASP A 296 -14.28 -5.48 -1.31
CA ASP A 296 -15.08 -6.01 -2.43
C ASP A 296 -14.39 -5.92 -3.80
N PHE A 297 -13.14 -5.45 -3.87
CA PHE A 297 -12.41 -5.31 -5.13
C PHE A 297 -11.10 -6.11 -5.15
N GLY A 298 -10.77 -6.59 -6.35
CA GLY A 298 -9.49 -7.22 -6.64
C GLY A 298 -9.47 -8.74 -6.47
N LEU A 299 -8.29 -9.32 -6.68
CA LEU A 299 -8.02 -10.75 -6.49
C LEU A 299 -7.12 -10.95 -5.27
N PRO A 300 -7.35 -11.99 -4.47
CA PRO A 300 -6.44 -12.30 -3.36
C PRO A 300 -5.04 -12.62 -3.88
N THR A 301 -4.04 -12.20 -3.11
CA THR A 301 -2.63 -12.22 -3.48
C THR A 301 -2.15 -13.59 -3.94
N LEU A 302 -2.55 -14.66 -3.23
CA LEU A 302 -2.15 -16.03 -3.57
C LEU A 302 -2.67 -16.47 -4.96
N TYR A 303 -3.90 -16.13 -5.33
CA TYR A 303 -4.44 -16.45 -6.65
C TYR A 303 -3.87 -15.54 -7.74
N ALA A 304 -3.57 -14.29 -7.40
CA ALA A 304 -2.97 -13.36 -8.34
C ALA A 304 -1.55 -13.80 -8.72
N ILE A 305 -0.72 -14.19 -7.73
CA ILE A 305 0.66 -14.61 -8.01
C ILE A 305 0.72 -15.94 -8.76
N THR A 306 -0.18 -16.89 -8.50
CA THR A 306 -0.23 -18.17 -9.24
C THR A 306 -0.61 -17.93 -10.71
N ARG A 307 -1.66 -17.15 -10.97
CA ARG A 307 -2.06 -16.78 -12.34
C ARG A 307 -0.95 -16.06 -13.10
N ALA A 308 -0.27 -15.12 -12.44
CA ALA A 308 0.82 -14.38 -13.06
C ALA A 308 2.04 -15.26 -13.36
N ALA A 309 2.41 -16.14 -12.43
CA ALA A 309 3.50 -17.10 -12.66
C ALA A 309 3.17 -18.03 -13.83
N ASP A 310 1.96 -18.57 -13.90
CA ASP A 310 1.51 -19.41 -15.02
C ASP A 310 1.56 -18.64 -16.34
N HIS A 311 1.12 -17.38 -16.37
CA HIS A 311 1.12 -16.56 -17.58
C HIS A 311 2.52 -16.27 -18.12
N LEU A 312 3.50 -16.01 -17.24
CA LEU A 312 4.89 -15.76 -17.63
C LEU A 312 5.65 -17.01 -18.13
N THR A 313 5.10 -18.21 -17.90
CA THR A 313 5.73 -19.47 -18.30
C THR A 313 5.15 -20.09 -19.58
N ARG A 314 4.13 -19.47 -20.17
CA ARG A 314 3.51 -19.88 -21.43
C ARG A 314 4.22 -19.25 -22.63
#